data_AF-A0A1H1L3W3-F1
#
_entry.id   AF-A0A1H1L3W3-F1
#
_cell.length_a   1.000
_cell.length_b   1.000
_cell.length_c   1.000
_cell.angle_alpha   90.00
_cell.angle_beta   90.00
_cell.angle_gamma   90.00
#
_symmetry.space_group_name_H-M   'P 1'
#
loop_
_entity.id
_entity.type
_entity.pdbx_description
1 polymer ?
#
loop_
_entity_poly.entity_id
_entity_poly.type
_entity_poly.pdbx_seq_one_letter_code
_entity_poly.pdbx_strand_id
1 'polypeptide(L)'
;MNKPWKVIVVLIGIFAAGGVTGGFVTLRFFKNKILNRPVPEEWAPRHLKRLAERLELTPDQQEQIRPIVRRNMEQLNRVRNQSMTETQATVEGMQREISEKLTAEQRLKFEQMNRELREAREAREKAEKARRAAERATAEKNGEKEQGAEKPPGK
;
A
#
# COMPACT_ATOMS: atom_id res chain seq x y z
N MET A 1 39.37 -13.77 -31.04
CA MET A 1 38.50 -14.08 -29.89
C MET A 1 37.94 -12.77 -29.37
N ASN A 2 36.62 -12.67 -29.22
CA ASN A 2 35.83 -11.77 -28.36
C ASN A 2 34.40 -11.75 -28.93
N LYS A 3 33.48 -12.54 -28.36
CA LYS A 3 32.07 -12.65 -28.78
C LYS A 3 31.17 -11.98 -27.71
N PRO A 4 31.22 -10.64 -27.54
CA PRO A 4 30.51 -9.93 -26.48
C PRO A 4 28.99 -10.14 -26.54
N TRP A 5 28.43 -10.35 -27.73
CA TRP A 5 27.01 -10.68 -27.92
C TRP A 5 26.56 -11.90 -27.11
N LYS A 6 27.39 -12.95 -27.01
CA LYS A 6 27.02 -14.15 -26.24
C LYS A 6 26.94 -13.86 -24.75
N VAL A 7 27.82 -12.99 -24.25
CA VAL A 7 27.82 -12.55 -22.85
C VAL A 7 26.58 -11.70 -22.55
N ILE A 8 26.19 -10.82 -23.47
CA ILE A 8 24.97 -10.00 -23.34
C ILE A 8 23.72 -10.88 -23.27
N VAL A 9 23.60 -11.90 -24.13
CA VAL A 9 22.44 -12.82 -24.11
C VAL A 9 22.36 -13.60 -22.80
N VAL A 10 23.50 -14.06 -22.27
CA VAL A 10 23.54 -14.77 -20.98
C VAL A 10 23.15 -13.84 -19.82
N LEU A 11 23.64 -12.60 -19.81
CA LEU A 11 23.29 -11.61 -18.79
C LEU A 11 21.79 -11.27 -18.82
N ILE A 12 21.21 -11.10 -20.01
CA ILE A 12 19.76 -10.89 -20.17
C ILE A 12 18.99 -12.10 -19.66
N GLY A 13 19.46 -13.33 -19.94
CA GLY A 13 18.84 -14.56 -19.46
C GLY A 13 18.84 -14.66 -17.93
N ILE A 14 19.96 -14.36 -17.28
CA ILE A 14 20.08 -14.36 -15.81
C ILE A 14 19.18 -13.27 -15.19
N PHE A 15 19.14 -12.08 -15.79
CA PHE A 15 18.30 -10.99 -15.31
C PHE A 15 16.80 -11.32 -15.47
N ALA A 16 16.41 -11.91 -16.60
CA ALA A 16 15.04 -12.34 -16.84
C ALA A 16 14.63 -13.44 -15.83
N ALA A 17 15.50 -14.42 -15.60
CA ALA A 17 15.26 -15.46 -14.59
C ALA A 17 15.13 -14.85 -13.18
N GLY A 18 16.03 -13.94 -12.80
CA GLY A 18 15.96 -13.22 -11.52
C GLY A 18 14.68 -12.39 -11.38
N GLY A 19 14.24 -11.70 -12.44
CA GLY A 19 13.01 -10.92 -12.46
C GLY A 19 11.76 -11.78 -12.30
N VAL A 20 11.71 -12.93 -12.97
CA VAL A 20 10.60 -13.89 -12.85
C VAL A 20 10.56 -14.51 -11.46
N THR A 21 11.70 -14.97 -10.93
CA THR A 21 11.77 -15.57 -9.58
C THR A 21 11.44 -14.54 -8.50
N GLY A 22 12.04 -13.34 -8.57
CA GLY A 22 11.77 -12.25 -7.63
C GLY A 22 10.31 -11.77 -7.70
N GLY A 23 9.76 -11.64 -8.92
CA GLY A 23 8.36 -11.30 -9.14
C GLY A 23 7.39 -12.33 -8.58
N PHE A 24 7.63 -13.61 -8.84
CA PHE A 24 6.77 -14.71 -8.38
C PHE A 24 6.76 -14.83 -6.85
N VAL A 25 7.93 -14.76 -6.20
CA VAL A 25 8.05 -14.81 -4.73
C VAL A 25 7.35 -13.61 -4.07
N THR A 26 7.55 -12.41 -4.62
CA THR A 26 6.91 -11.18 -4.12
C THR A 26 5.38 -11.25 -4.25
N LEU A 27 4.89 -11.70 -5.41
CA LEU A 27 3.46 -11.83 -5.66
C LEU A 27 2.80 -12.93 -4.82
N ARG A 28 3.50 -14.02 -4.47
CA ARG A 28 2.87 -15.12 -3.74
C ARG A 28 2.89 -14.94 -2.22
N PHE A 29 4.01 -14.50 -1.65
CA PHE A 29 4.21 -14.44 -0.20
C PHE A 29 3.93 -13.06 0.41
N PHE A 30 4.25 -11.98 -0.30
CA PHE A 30 4.10 -10.62 0.24
C PHE A 30 2.75 -9.97 -0.07
N LYS A 31 1.99 -10.49 -1.06
CA LYS A 31 0.63 -10.03 -1.36
C LYS A 31 -0.23 -9.99 -0.10
N ASN A 32 -0.37 -11.09 0.65
CA ASN A 32 -1.31 -11.19 1.78
C ASN A 32 -1.01 -10.26 2.97
N LYS A 33 0.27 -9.91 3.21
CA LYS A 33 0.66 -8.98 4.29
C LYS A 33 0.57 -7.52 3.88
N ILE A 34 0.83 -7.20 2.61
CA ILE A 34 0.74 -5.83 2.09
C ILE A 34 -0.72 -5.44 1.82
N LEU A 35 -1.56 -6.42 1.48
CA LEU A 35 -2.98 -6.29 1.13
C LEU A 35 -3.93 -5.84 2.24
N ASN A 36 -3.60 -6.15 3.49
CA ASN A 36 -4.55 -6.02 4.60
C ASN A 36 -4.43 -4.68 5.34
N ARG A 37 -3.88 -3.63 4.72
CA ARG A 37 -3.80 -2.32 5.36
C ARG A 37 -5.21 -1.71 5.36
N PRO A 38 -5.87 -1.58 6.52
CA PRO A 38 -7.25 -1.08 6.55
C PRO A 38 -7.29 0.38 6.06
N VAL A 39 -8.45 0.92 5.72
CA VAL A 39 -8.61 2.38 5.48
C VAL A 39 -8.67 3.13 6.82
N PRO A 40 -8.23 4.40 6.92
CA PRO A 40 -8.14 5.12 8.19
C PRO A 40 -9.42 5.09 9.05
N GLU A 41 -10.61 5.15 8.44
CA GLU A 41 -11.90 5.03 9.16
C GLU A 41 -12.15 3.63 9.76
N GLU A 42 -11.64 2.58 9.13
CA GLU A 42 -11.76 1.20 9.63
C GLU A 42 -10.68 0.87 10.69
N TRP A 43 -9.68 1.75 10.90
CA TRP A 43 -8.59 1.47 11.85
C TRP A 43 -9.08 1.40 13.28
N ALA A 44 -9.90 2.36 13.69
CA ALA A 44 -10.44 2.39 15.05
C ALA A 44 -11.37 1.21 15.34
N PRO A 45 -12.40 0.90 14.52
CA PRO A 45 -13.23 -0.28 14.72
C PRO A 45 -12.44 -1.60 14.68
N ARG A 46 -11.49 -1.75 13.75
CA ARG A 46 -10.69 -2.98 13.63
C ARG A 46 -9.65 -3.12 14.74
N HIS A 47 -9.17 -2.02 15.30
CA HIS A 47 -8.29 -2.04 16.47
C HIS A 47 -9.10 -2.39 17.73
N LEU A 48 -10.26 -1.76 17.93
CA LEU A 48 -11.16 -2.09 19.04
C LEU A 48 -11.62 -3.55 18.97
N LYS A 49 -12.02 -4.06 17.79
CA LYS A 49 -12.39 -5.47 17.60
C LYS A 49 -11.27 -6.43 18.02
N ARG A 50 -10.02 -6.15 17.62
CA ARG A 50 -8.87 -6.97 18.03
C ARG A 50 -8.60 -6.92 19.54
N LEU A 51 -8.79 -5.77 20.17
CA LEU A 51 -8.67 -5.63 21.63
C LEU A 51 -9.79 -6.40 22.33
N ALA A 52 -11.03 -6.25 21.87
CA ALA A 52 -12.19 -6.95 22.38
C ALA A 52 -12.03 -8.47 22.32
N GLU A 53 -11.59 -9.01 21.18
CA GLU A 53 -11.37 -10.45 20.98
C GLU A 53 -10.22 -10.99 21.82
N ARG A 54 -9.10 -10.26 21.92
CA ARG A 54 -7.90 -10.77 22.61
C ARG A 54 -7.93 -10.60 24.13
N LEU A 55 -8.70 -9.64 24.61
CA LEU A 55 -8.80 -9.32 26.04
C LEU A 55 -10.18 -9.69 26.61
N GLU A 56 -11.04 -10.29 25.79
CA GLU A 56 -12.40 -10.70 26.17
C GLU A 56 -13.20 -9.56 26.82
N LEU A 57 -13.15 -8.37 26.21
CA LEU A 57 -13.73 -7.16 26.79
C LEU A 57 -15.26 -7.26 26.89
N THR A 58 -15.80 -6.91 28.06
CA THR A 58 -17.26 -6.80 28.25
C THR A 58 -17.86 -5.67 27.41
N PRO A 59 -19.18 -5.69 27.13
CA PRO A 59 -19.84 -4.60 26.40
C PRO A 59 -19.57 -3.20 27.01
N ASP A 60 -19.65 -3.09 28.34
CA ASP A 60 -19.38 -1.85 29.06
C ASP A 60 -17.93 -1.38 28.90
N GLN A 61 -16.97 -2.31 28.95
CA GLN A 61 -15.55 -1.98 28.70
C GLN A 61 -15.34 -1.52 27.25
N GLN A 62 -15.98 -2.17 26.29
CA GLN A 62 -15.89 -1.77 24.88
C GLN A 62 -16.46 -0.37 24.66
N GLU A 63 -17.56 -0.02 25.32
CA GLU A 63 -18.16 1.31 25.25
C GLU A 63 -17.23 2.39 25.80
N GLN A 64 -16.55 2.11 26.92
CA GLN A 64 -15.57 3.03 27.52
C GLN A 64 -14.28 3.16 26.68
N ILE A 65 -13.82 2.07 26.06
CA ILE A 65 -12.57 2.04 25.28
C ILE A 65 -12.75 2.62 23.87
N ARG A 66 -13.94 2.47 23.27
CA ARG A 66 -14.26 2.97 21.92
C ARG A 66 -13.86 4.44 21.69
N PRO A 67 -14.25 5.42 22.52
CA PRO A 67 -13.85 6.82 22.31
C PRO A 67 -12.34 7.03 22.43
N ILE A 68 -11.64 6.27 23.28
CA ILE A 68 -10.19 6.33 23.44
C ILE A 68 -9.50 5.89 22.15
N VAL A 69 -9.89 4.74 21.60
CA VAL A 69 -9.32 4.21 20.36
C VAL A 69 -9.61 5.15 19.20
N ARG A 70 -10.85 5.65 19.08
CA ARG A 70 -11.24 6.57 18.01
C ARG A 70 -10.38 7.84 18.01
N ARG A 71 -10.32 8.56 19.14
CA ARG A 71 -9.56 9.81 19.26
C ARG A 71 -8.08 9.63 18.89
N ASN A 72 -7.45 8.56 19.40
CA ASN A 72 -6.04 8.32 19.15
C ASN A 72 -5.77 7.90 17.70
N MET A 73 -6.66 7.13 17.06
CA MET A 73 -6.52 6.81 15.64
C MET A 73 -6.70 8.04 14.76
N GLU A 74 -7.63 8.93 15.09
CA GLU A 74 -7.78 10.23 14.40
C GLU A 74 -6.51 11.08 14.56
N GLN A 75 -5.92 11.13 15.76
CA GLN A 75 -4.65 11.83 16.00
C GLN A 75 -3.50 11.23 15.19
N LEU A 76 -3.36 9.90 15.17
CA LEU A 76 -2.36 9.23 14.34
C LEU A 76 -2.53 9.54 12.85
N ASN A 77 -3.78 9.65 12.38
CA ASN A 77 -4.06 10.03 11.00
C ASN A 77 -3.62 11.48 10.70
N ARG A 78 -3.85 12.41 11.64
CA ARG A 78 -3.35 13.79 11.52
C ARG A 78 -1.83 13.84 11.46
N VAL A 79 -1.15 13.17 12.38
CA VAL A 79 0.33 13.07 12.39
C VAL A 79 0.83 12.50 11.08
N ARG A 80 0.25 11.40 10.61
CA ARG A 80 0.60 10.80 9.32
C ARG A 80 0.47 11.80 8.17
N ASN A 81 -0.65 12.53 8.07
CA ASN A 81 -0.88 13.49 6.99
C ASN A 81 0.11 14.65 7.05
N GLN A 82 0.36 15.19 8.24
CA GLN A 82 1.34 16.25 8.44
C GLN A 82 2.75 15.78 8.05
N SER A 83 3.21 14.64 8.57
CA SER A 83 4.52 14.09 8.24
C SER A 83 4.68 13.79 6.74
N MET A 84 3.61 13.38 6.06
CA MET A 84 3.63 13.19 4.61
C MET A 84 3.91 14.50 3.86
N THR A 85 3.24 15.59 4.25
CA THR A 85 3.46 16.92 3.66
C THR A 85 4.87 17.43 3.96
N GLU A 86 5.33 17.31 5.19
CA GLU A 86 6.69 17.73 5.60
C GLU A 86 7.77 16.92 4.88
N THR A 87 7.57 15.61 4.73
CA THR A 87 8.47 14.75 3.96
C THR A 87 8.53 15.17 2.50
N GLN A 88 7.39 15.47 1.89
CA GLN A 88 7.33 15.92 0.49
C GLN A 88 8.11 17.23 0.30
N ALA A 89 7.89 18.21 1.18
CA ALA A 89 8.62 19.47 1.14
C ALA A 89 10.13 19.29 1.33
N THR A 90 10.54 18.39 2.24
CA THR A 90 11.95 18.05 2.46
C THR A 90 12.58 17.43 1.21
N VAL A 91 11.89 16.49 0.57
CA VAL A 91 12.36 15.84 -0.66
C VAL A 91 12.48 16.84 -1.81
N GLU A 92 11.50 17.74 -1.97
CA GLU A 92 11.55 18.79 -2.98
C GLU A 92 12.69 19.78 -2.75
N GLY A 93 12.93 20.17 -1.50
CA GLY A 93 14.08 21.00 -1.11
C GLY A 93 15.40 20.33 -1.49
N MET A 94 15.59 19.08 -1.09
CA MET A 94 16.76 18.28 -1.45
C MET A 94 16.95 18.17 -2.96
N GLN A 95 15.87 17.95 -3.73
CA GLN A 95 15.94 17.88 -5.19
C GLN A 95 16.38 19.21 -5.82
N ARG A 96 15.91 20.35 -5.30
CA ARG A 96 16.36 21.67 -5.75
C ARG A 96 17.85 21.88 -5.49
N GLU A 97 18.29 21.61 -4.26
CA GLU A 97 19.69 21.75 -3.85
C GLU A 97 20.62 20.87 -4.71
N ILE A 98 20.22 19.63 -4.99
CA ILE A 98 20.95 18.75 -5.90
C ILE A 98 21.01 19.35 -7.30
N SER A 99 19.87 19.79 -7.85
CA SER A 99 19.79 20.35 -9.21
C SER A 99 20.73 21.55 -9.41
N GLU A 100 20.86 22.41 -8.40
CA GLU A 100 21.78 23.56 -8.45
C GLU A 100 23.24 23.16 -8.68
N LYS A 101 23.67 21.99 -8.21
CA LYS A 101 25.05 21.47 -8.38
C LYS A 101 25.28 20.72 -9.69
N LEU A 102 24.24 20.46 -10.47
CA LEU A 102 24.31 19.68 -11.70
C LEU A 102 24.57 20.57 -12.93
N THR A 103 25.26 20.00 -13.93
CA THR A 103 25.35 20.59 -15.26
C THR A 103 23.99 20.56 -15.97
N ALA A 104 23.81 21.34 -17.04
CA ALA A 104 22.54 21.36 -17.79
C ALA A 104 22.11 19.98 -18.30
N GLU A 105 23.05 19.17 -18.80
CA GLU A 105 22.76 17.80 -19.27
C GLU A 105 22.37 16.87 -18.11
N GLN A 106 23.07 16.98 -16.97
CA GLN A 106 22.76 16.19 -15.77
C GLN A 106 21.41 16.56 -15.15
N ARG A 107 21.03 17.85 -15.20
CA ARG A 107 19.71 18.33 -14.74
C ARG A 107 18.58 17.66 -15.51
N LEU A 108 18.66 17.61 -16.84
CA LEU A 108 17.65 16.95 -17.68
C LEU A 108 17.48 15.48 -17.30
N LYS A 109 18.58 14.76 -17.09
CA LYS A 109 18.56 13.36 -16.66
C LYS A 109 17.97 13.20 -15.25
N PHE A 110 18.31 14.09 -14.33
CA PHE A 110 17.82 14.08 -12.96
C PHE A 110 16.31 14.36 -12.88
N GLU A 111 15.82 15.33 -13.66
CA GLU A 111 14.39 15.62 -13.78
C GLU A 111 13.61 14.43 -14.32
N GLN A 112 14.15 13.75 -15.35
CA GLN A 112 13.55 12.53 -15.88
C GLN A 112 13.49 11.42 -14.82
N MET A 113 14.59 11.16 -14.10
CA MET A 113 14.61 10.17 -13.02
C MET A 113 13.57 10.48 -11.93
N ASN A 114 13.44 11.74 -11.53
CA ASN A 114 12.47 12.16 -10.52
C ASN A 114 11.03 12.01 -11.04
N ARG A 115 10.79 12.28 -12.32
CA ARG A 115 9.47 12.08 -12.95
C ARG A 115 9.08 10.60 -12.97
N GLU A 116 9.98 9.73 -13.41
CA GLU A 116 9.74 8.28 -13.46
C GLU A 116 9.44 7.71 -12.06
N LEU A 117 10.16 8.17 -11.03
CA LEU A 117 9.89 7.82 -9.64
C LEU A 117 8.49 8.25 -9.17
N ARG A 118 8.04 9.47 -9.52
CA ARG A 118 6.70 9.96 -9.18
C ARG A 118 5.62 9.16 -9.90
N GLU A 119 5.75 8.96 -11.21
CA GLU A 119 4.80 8.19 -12.01
C GLU A 119 4.69 6.73 -11.50
N ALA A 120 5.82 6.10 -11.18
CA ALA A 120 5.82 4.74 -10.63
C ALA A 120 5.09 4.67 -9.27
N ARG A 121 5.23 5.71 -8.44
CA ARG A 121 4.54 5.79 -7.16
C ARG A 121 3.03 5.99 -7.36
N GLU A 122 2.63 6.93 -8.20
CA GLU A 122 1.21 7.21 -8.51
C GLU A 122 0.52 6.00 -9.14
N ALA A 123 1.20 5.31 -10.07
CA ALA A 123 0.69 4.09 -10.69
C ALA A 123 0.44 2.99 -9.65
N ARG A 124 1.38 2.80 -8.70
CA ARG A 124 1.22 1.84 -7.59
C ARG A 124 0.04 2.21 -6.69
N GLU A 125 -0.09 3.47 -6.31
CA GLU A 125 -1.20 3.94 -5.47
C GLU A 125 -2.56 3.80 -6.17
N LYS A 126 -2.65 4.13 -7.47
CA LYS A 126 -3.87 3.96 -8.27
C LYS A 126 -4.23 2.49 -8.43
N ALA A 127 -3.26 1.62 -8.71
CA ALA A 127 -3.47 0.18 -8.79
C ALA A 127 -3.96 -0.40 -7.46
N GLU A 128 -3.40 0.05 -6.33
CA GLU A 128 -3.83 -0.36 -5.00
C GLU A 128 -5.28 0.09 -4.71
N LYS A 129 -5.62 1.35 -5.01
CA LYS A 129 -6.99 1.87 -4.83
C LYS A 129 -8.00 1.10 -5.68
N ALA A 130 -7.72 0.89 -6.96
CA ALA A 130 -8.59 0.14 -7.87
C ALA A 130 -8.79 -1.30 -7.38
N ARG A 131 -7.72 -1.94 -6.90
CA ARG A 131 -7.78 -3.28 -6.33
C ARG A 131 -8.65 -3.34 -5.08
N ARG A 132 -8.49 -2.40 -4.14
CA ARG A 132 -9.32 -2.33 -2.93
C ARG A 132 -10.80 -2.12 -3.25
N ALA A 133 -11.11 -1.28 -4.24
CA ALA A 133 -12.48 -1.06 -4.68
C ALA A 133 -13.10 -2.34 -5.27
N ALA A 134 -12.35 -3.07 -6.12
CA ALA A 134 -12.80 -4.36 -6.66
C ALA A 134 -13.02 -5.41 -5.56
N GLU A 135 -12.09 -5.51 -4.61
CA GLU A 135 -12.20 -6.46 -3.49
C GLU A 135 -13.41 -6.15 -2.59
N ARG A 136 -13.72 -4.87 -2.33
CA ARG A 136 -14.95 -4.45 -1.62
C ARG A 136 -16.22 -4.85 -2.37
N ALA A 137 -16.31 -4.54 -3.66
CA ALA A 137 -17.46 -4.91 -4.48
C ALA A 137 -17.67 -6.43 -4.54
N THR A 138 -16.58 -7.21 -4.48
CA THR A 138 -16.66 -8.68 -4.45
C THR A 138 -17.14 -9.19 -3.08
N ALA A 139 -16.68 -8.58 -1.99
CA ALA A 139 -17.09 -8.92 -0.63
C ALA A 139 -18.57 -8.58 -0.38
N GLU A 140 -19.05 -7.43 -0.86
CA GLU A 140 -20.46 -7.04 -0.81
C GLU A 140 -21.35 -8.05 -1.55
N LYS A 141 -20.97 -8.42 -2.78
CA LYS A 141 -21.70 -9.42 -3.59
C LYS A 141 -21.74 -10.81 -2.94
N ASN A 142 -20.67 -11.21 -2.25
CA ASN A 142 -20.64 -12.49 -1.55
C ASN A 142 -21.42 -12.46 -0.22
N GLY A 143 -21.38 -11.34 0.50
CA GLY A 143 -22.18 -11.14 1.72
C GLY A 143 -23.69 -11.07 1.45
N GLU A 144 -24.12 -10.46 0.34
CA GLU A 144 -25.53 -10.49 -0.09
C GLU A 144 -25.99 -11.90 -0.48
N LYS A 145 -25.11 -12.72 -1.07
CA LYS A 145 -25.44 -14.11 -1.40
C LYS A 145 -25.60 -15.00 -0.17
N GLU A 146 -24.80 -14.79 0.88
CA GLU A 146 -24.94 -15.52 2.15
C GLU A 146 -26.21 -15.10 2.90
N GLN A 147 -26.55 -13.80 2.95
CA GLN A 147 -27.79 -13.33 3.59
C GLN A 147 -29.07 -13.73 2.82
N GLY A 148 -28.99 -13.90 1.50
CA GLY A 148 -30.10 -14.39 0.68
C GLY A 148 -30.41 -15.88 0.84
N ALA A 149 -29.46 -16.68 1.35
CA ALA A 149 -29.61 -18.13 1.53
C ALA A 149 -30.18 -18.52 2.91
N GLU A 150 -30.28 -17.57 3.85
CA GLU A 150 -30.67 -17.83 5.24
C GLU A 150 -32.15 -17.56 5.57
N LYS A 151 -32.99 -17.17 4.59
CA LYS A 151 -34.45 -17.13 4.82
C LYS A 151 -35.03 -18.54 4.72
N PRO A 152 -35.54 -19.14 5.82
CA PRO A 152 -36.20 -20.44 5.73
C PRO A 152 -37.52 -20.30 4.96
N PRO A 153 -38.01 -21.37 4.30
CA PRO A 153 -39.37 -21.35 3.77
C PRO A 153 -40.33 -21.21 4.95
N GLY A 154 -41.14 -20.15 4.94
CA GLY A 154 -42.19 -19.93 5.92
C GLY A 154 -43.16 -21.12 5.94
N LYS A 155 -43.56 -21.53 7.15
CA LYS A 155 -44.77 -22.33 7.37
C LYS A 155 -46.01 -21.48 7.15
#